data_AF-A0A5F2C3T3-F1
#
_entry.id   AF-A0A5F2C3T3-F1
#
_cell.length_a   1.000
_cell.length_b   1.000
_cell.length_c   1.000
_cell.angle_alpha   90.00
_cell.angle_beta   90.00
_cell.angle_gamma   90.00
#
_symmetry.space_group_name_H-M   'P 1'
#
loop_
_entity.id
_entity.type
_entity.pdbx_description
1 polymer ?
#
loop_
_entity_poly.entity_id
_entity_poly.type
_entity_poly.pdbx_seq_one_letter_code
_entity_poly.pdbx_strand_id
1 'polypeptide(L)'
;MKGILTVLRIFVFLFVLTGCFPPSWIRELPERPESSSDITLKGIYSKKLPPFSPLTSTSYKENQSEKLEFSNSEKSFKKYYLREIEEKGEIRRIQIEGSGKYESRGNWLLLNTQKIKKEESVWKDGKQISGPEINFLETSHKLLYHYDPSNDTLIPMIYESGYREKPFGVVEGTNIPYAEDELFRIARRNYSKKEYQGHAYFKVR
;
A
#
# COMPACT_ATOMS: atom_id res chain seq x y z
N MET A 1 -21.52 33.10 -31.25
CA MET A 1 -21.79 31.76 -30.64
C MET A 1 -20.63 30.77 -30.73
N LYS A 2 -19.80 30.73 -31.80
CA LYS A 2 -18.69 29.76 -31.91
C LYS A 2 -17.56 29.94 -30.87
N GLY A 3 -17.21 31.17 -30.48
CA GLY A 3 -16.13 31.43 -29.52
C GLY A 3 -16.42 30.95 -28.08
N ILE A 4 -17.67 31.06 -27.63
CA ILE A 4 -18.09 30.63 -26.29
C ILE A 4 -17.98 29.10 -26.16
N LEU A 5 -18.33 28.35 -27.20
CA LEU A 5 -18.25 26.89 -27.22
C LEU A 5 -16.80 26.39 -27.18
N THR A 6 -15.88 27.12 -27.81
CA THR A 6 -14.43 26.81 -27.78
C THR A 6 -13.82 27.09 -26.42
N VAL A 7 -14.19 28.21 -25.77
CA VAL A 7 -13.75 28.54 -24.41
C VAL A 7 -14.30 27.53 -23.40
N LEU A 8 -15.57 27.11 -23.52
CA LEU A 8 -16.15 26.08 -22.66
C LEU A 8 -15.43 24.73 -22.82
N ARG A 9 -15.05 24.36 -24.06
CA ARG A 9 -14.26 23.14 -24.32
C ARG A 9 -12.87 23.21 -23.71
N ILE A 10 -12.21 24.37 -23.76
CA ILE A 10 -10.90 24.58 -23.13
C ILE A 10 -11.00 24.50 -21.60
N PHE A 11 -12.04 25.08 -20.99
CA PHE A 11 -12.29 24.98 -19.55
C PHE A 11 -12.59 23.54 -19.10
N VAL A 12 -13.38 22.79 -19.88
CA VAL A 12 -13.64 21.36 -19.61
C VAL A 12 -12.35 20.54 -19.74
N PHE A 13 -11.51 20.82 -20.74
CA PHE A 13 -10.22 20.14 -20.92
C PHE A 13 -9.22 20.47 -19.79
N LEU A 14 -9.22 21.70 -19.30
CA LEU A 14 -8.42 22.12 -18.14
C LEU A 14 -8.90 21.50 -16.82
N PHE A 15 -10.21 21.34 -16.62
CA PHE A 15 -10.77 20.67 -15.44
C PHE A 15 -10.44 19.17 -15.39
N VAL A 16 -10.22 18.51 -16.53
CA VAL A 16 -9.79 17.10 -16.57
C VAL A 16 -8.30 16.96 -16.21
N LEU A 17 -7.50 18.02 -16.33
CA LEU A 17 -6.06 18.01 -16.02
C LEU A 17 -5.72 18.42 -14.58
N THR A 18 -6.69 18.89 -13.78
CA THR A 18 -6.45 19.36 -12.40
C THR A 18 -6.62 18.29 -11.33
N GLY A 19 -7.10 17.09 -11.67
CA GLY A 19 -7.14 15.96 -10.76
C GLY A 19 -5.79 15.26 -10.69
N CYS A 20 -4.85 15.77 -9.88
CA CYS A 20 -3.65 14.99 -9.55
C CYS A 20 -4.06 13.73 -8.78
N PHE A 21 -4.07 12.59 -9.48
CA PHE A 21 -4.26 11.28 -8.86
C PHE A 21 -2.88 10.70 -8.48
N PRO A 22 -2.71 10.16 -7.26
CA PRO A 22 -3.70 10.05 -6.19
C PRO A 22 -3.93 11.39 -5.46
N PRO A 23 -5.14 11.62 -4.93
CA PRO A 23 -5.48 12.89 -4.28
C PRO A 23 -4.67 13.10 -3.00
N SER A 24 -4.26 14.33 -2.71
CA SER A 24 -3.33 14.65 -1.61
C SER A 24 -3.81 14.21 -0.22
N TRP A 25 -5.13 14.15 0.02
CA TRP A 25 -5.70 13.81 1.32
C TRP A 25 -5.35 12.40 1.79
N ILE A 26 -4.93 11.48 0.92
CA ILE A 26 -4.45 10.14 1.35
C ILE A 26 -3.08 10.19 2.07
N ARG A 27 -2.54 11.38 2.31
CA ARG A 27 -1.27 11.62 3.00
C ARG A 27 -1.45 12.21 4.39
N GLU A 28 -2.70 12.42 4.80
CA GLU A 28 -3.08 13.15 6.01
C GLU A 28 -4.21 12.42 6.74
N LEU A 29 -4.37 12.72 8.03
CA LEU A 29 -5.52 12.26 8.81
C LEU A 29 -6.68 13.24 8.66
N PRO A 30 -7.94 12.79 8.83
CA PRO A 30 -9.06 13.70 8.95
C PRO A 30 -8.87 14.62 10.16
N GLU A 31 -9.32 15.87 10.05
CA GLU A 31 -9.22 16.85 11.16
C GLU A 31 -10.04 16.44 12.39
N ARG A 32 -11.17 15.78 12.16
CA ARG A 32 -12.11 15.33 13.19
C ARG A 32 -12.40 13.85 13.05
N PRO A 33 -12.53 13.10 14.16
CA PRO A 33 -12.98 11.72 14.10
C PRO A 33 -14.45 11.69 13.64
N GLU A 34 -14.78 10.88 12.64
CA GLU A 34 -16.16 10.79 12.15
C GLU A 34 -17.11 10.14 13.17
N SER A 35 -16.63 9.16 13.95
CA SER A 35 -17.53 8.42 14.86
C SER A 35 -16.86 7.53 15.92
N SER A 36 -15.59 7.15 15.74
CA SER A 36 -14.91 6.19 16.64
C SER A 36 -13.75 6.81 17.42
N SER A 37 -13.45 6.21 18.57
CA SER A 37 -12.19 6.44 19.26
C SER A 37 -11.01 5.97 18.40
N ASP A 38 -9.87 6.63 18.52
CA ASP A 38 -8.65 6.30 17.79
C ASP A 38 -8.24 4.83 17.97
N ILE A 39 -7.88 4.18 16.85
CA ILE A 39 -7.47 2.77 16.86
C ILE A 39 -6.18 2.59 17.64
N THR A 40 -6.13 1.47 18.36
CA THR A 40 -4.91 0.99 19.01
C THR A 40 -4.46 -0.30 18.34
N LEU A 41 -3.39 -0.22 17.55
CA LEU A 41 -2.82 -1.37 16.83
C LEU A 41 -1.69 -2.04 17.62
N LYS A 42 -1.69 -3.37 17.61
CA LYS A 42 -0.62 -4.23 18.12
C LYS A 42 -0.51 -5.50 17.28
N GLY A 43 0.69 -6.07 17.25
CA GLY A 43 0.95 -7.35 16.59
C GLY A 43 1.17 -7.22 15.09
N ILE A 44 1.02 -8.34 14.39
CA ILE A 44 1.40 -8.49 12.97
C ILE A 44 0.15 -8.52 12.10
N TYR A 45 0.19 -7.81 10.98
CA TYR A 45 -0.81 -7.83 9.92
C TYR A 45 -0.12 -8.22 8.62
N SER A 46 -0.63 -9.22 7.90
CA SER A 46 0.00 -9.75 6.69
C SER A 46 -0.93 -9.66 5.50
N LYS A 47 -0.37 -9.34 4.33
CA LYS A 47 -1.10 -9.47 3.06
C LYS A 47 -1.16 -10.93 2.63
N LYS A 48 -2.28 -11.32 2.04
CA LYS A 48 -2.42 -12.57 1.32
C LYS A 48 -1.97 -12.32 -0.12
N LEU A 49 -0.71 -12.63 -0.42
CA LEU A 49 -0.14 -12.49 -1.75
C LEU A 49 0.09 -13.89 -2.33
N PRO A 50 -0.65 -14.30 -3.38
CA PRO A 50 -0.38 -15.56 -4.04
C PRO A 50 0.96 -15.48 -4.80
N PRO A 51 1.63 -16.63 -5.03
CA PRO A 51 2.73 -16.71 -5.97
C PRO A 51 2.31 -16.22 -7.35
N PHE A 52 3.25 -15.60 -8.06
CA PHE A 52 3.06 -15.17 -9.43
C PHE A 52 3.88 -16.06 -10.37
N SER A 53 3.25 -16.54 -11.44
CA SER A 53 3.94 -17.22 -12.54
C SER A 53 3.24 -16.81 -13.84
N PRO A 54 3.95 -16.22 -14.81
CA PRO A 54 3.40 -15.97 -16.13
C PRO A 54 2.90 -17.28 -16.75
N LEU A 55 1.69 -17.24 -17.35
CA LEU A 55 0.98 -18.41 -17.89
C LEU A 55 1.81 -19.30 -18.84
N THR A 56 2.88 -18.76 -19.45
CA THR A 56 3.70 -19.46 -20.45
C THR A 56 5.07 -19.90 -19.94
N SER A 57 5.43 -19.61 -18.68
CA SER A 57 6.80 -19.83 -18.19
C SER A 57 6.87 -20.96 -17.16
N THR A 58 7.47 -22.08 -17.55
CA THR A 58 7.77 -23.21 -16.64
C THR A 58 9.00 -22.95 -15.77
N SER A 59 9.88 -22.04 -16.20
CA SER A 59 11.14 -21.73 -15.54
C SER A 59 11.08 -20.48 -14.67
N TYR A 60 9.93 -19.79 -14.60
CA TYR A 60 9.74 -18.58 -13.81
C TYR A 60 8.81 -18.85 -12.64
N LYS A 61 9.29 -18.60 -11.43
CA LYS A 61 8.48 -18.60 -10.21
C LYS A 61 8.76 -17.34 -9.43
N GLU A 62 7.70 -16.67 -9.01
CA GLU A 62 7.80 -15.52 -8.13
C GLU A 62 6.99 -15.76 -6.85
N ASN A 63 7.66 -15.61 -5.71
CA ASN A 63 7.03 -15.60 -4.41
C ASN A 63 7.20 -14.23 -3.78
N GLN A 64 6.17 -13.77 -3.07
CA GLN A 64 6.22 -12.51 -2.36
C GLN A 64 5.46 -12.59 -1.04
N SER A 65 5.96 -11.86 -0.05
CA SER A 65 5.29 -11.70 1.24
C SER A 65 5.42 -10.27 1.73
N GLU A 66 4.38 -9.79 2.40
CA GLU A 66 4.36 -8.44 2.95
C GLU A 66 3.62 -8.42 4.27
N LYS A 67 4.22 -7.77 5.28
CA LYS A 67 3.63 -7.65 6.61
C LYS A 67 3.94 -6.29 7.25
N LEU A 68 3.04 -5.89 8.15
CA LEU A 68 3.17 -4.76 9.06
C LEU A 68 3.23 -5.30 10.49
N GLU A 69 4.14 -4.77 11.29
CA GLU A 69 4.27 -5.08 12.71
C GLU A 69 4.10 -3.78 13.49
N PHE A 70 3.15 -3.75 14.43
CA PHE A 70 2.80 -2.56 15.20
C PHE A 70 3.19 -2.69 16.67
N SER A 71 3.82 -1.64 17.19
CA SER A 71 4.08 -1.44 18.61
C SER A 71 3.22 -0.30 19.15
N ASN A 72 2.28 -0.64 20.05
CA ASN A 72 1.37 0.36 20.61
C ASN A 72 2.07 1.31 21.59
N SER A 73 3.00 0.81 22.41
CA SER A 73 3.71 1.61 23.41
C SER A 73 4.54 2.71 22.76
N GLU A 74 5.13 2.43 21.61
CA GLU A 74 5.99 3.37 20.89
C GLU A 74 5.27 4.16 19.80
N LYS A 75 3.99 3.83 19.53
CA LYS A 75 3.24 4.27 18.34
C LYS A 75 4.08 4.11 17.06
N SER A 76 4.78 2.99 16.95
CA SER A 76 5.71 2.68 15.86
C SER A 76 5.24 1.49 15.04
N PHE A 77 5.72 1.42 13.81
CA PHE A 77 5.51 0.25 12.97
C PHE A 77 6.77 -0.12 12.20
N LYS A 78 6.85 -1.39 11.81
CA LYS A 78 7.77 -1.89 10.80
C LYS A 78 7.00 -2.54 9.67
N LYS A 79 7.43 -2.29 8.45
CA LYS A 79 6.92 -2.95 7.25
C LYS A 79 8.01 -3.83 6.67
N TYR A 80 7.67 -5.06 6.36
CA TYR A 80 8.56 -6.01 5.73
C TYR A 80 7.98 -6.44 4.41
N TYR A 81 8.81 -6.42 3.37
CA TYR A 81 8.51 -6.95 2.06
C TYR A 81 9.64 -7.87 1.63
N LEU A 82 9.29 -9.08 1.17
CA LEU A 82 10.21 -10.03 0.58
C LEU A 82 9.66 -10.44 -0.77
N ARG A 83 10.51 -10.40 -1.80
CA ARG A 83 10.23 -10.93 -3.13
C ARG A 83 11.36 -11.85 -3.55
N GLU A 84 11.02 -13.03 -4.02
CA GLU A 84 11.95 -14.02 -4.56
C GLU A 84 11.51 -14.35 -5.98
N ILE A 85 12.44 -14.20 -6.93
CA ILE A 85 12.22 -14.47 -8.35
C ILE A 85 13.21 -15.56 -8.74
N GLU A 86 12.69 -16.75 -9.05
CA GLU A 86 13.46 -17.87 -9.60
C GLU A 86 13.32 -17.84 -11.12
N GLU A 87 14.45 -17.73 -11.82
CA GLU A 87 14.52 -17.79 -13.27
C GLU A 87 15.81 -18.49 -13.70
N LYS A 88 15.69 -19.54 -14.54
CA LYS A 88 16.84 -20.26 -15.12
C LYS A 88 17.88 -20.77 -14.08
N GLY A 89 17.40 -21.18 -12.91
CA GLY A 89 18.23 -21.70 -11.81
C GLY A 89 18.88 -20.62 -10.94
N GLU A 90 18.59 -19.35 -11.19
CA GLU A 90 19.03 -18.23 -10.35
C GLU A 90 17.85 -17.67 -9.56
N ILE A 91 18.09 -17.35 -8.28
CA ILE A 91 17.10 -16.78 -7.37
C ILE A 91 17.54 -15.36 -7.03
N ARG A 92 16.79 -14.37 -7.53
CA ARG A 92 16.92 -12.98 -7.11
C ARG A 92 16.03 -12.73 -5.91
N ARG A 93 16.63 -12.37 -4.79
CA ARG A 93 15.95 -12.06 -3.53
C ARG A 93 16.02 -10.56 -3.26
N ILE A 94 14.87 -9.93 -3.10
CA ILE A 94 14.70 -8.51 -2.77
C ILE A 94 14.01 -8.42 -1.42
N GLN A 95 14.65 -7.77 -0.46
CA GLN A 95 14.10 -7.48 0.86
C GLN A 95 13.97 -5.97 1.03
N ILE A 96 12.83 -5.52 1.53
CA ILE A 96 12.62 -4.11 1.88
C ILE A 96 12.03 -4.06 3.27
N GLU A 97 12.73 -3.39 4.16
CA GLU A 97 12.29 -3.11 5.52
C GLU A 97 12.10 -1.61 5.66
N GLY A 98 10.93 -1.17 6.07
CA GLY A 98 10.74 0.22 6.46
C GLY A 98 10.22 0.35 7.86
N SER A 99 10.54 1.47 8.49
CA SER A 99 10.17 1.75 9.87
C SER A 99 9.72 3.19 10.02
N GLY A 100 8.81 3.42 10.94
CA GLY A 100 8.30 4.75 11.19
C GLY A 100 7.30 4.83 12.33
N LYS A 101 6.52 5.89 12.32
CA LYS A 101 5.47 6.18 13.30
C LYS A 101 4.10 6.10 12.65
N TYR A 102 3.10 5.80 13.47
CA TYR A 102 1.72 5.84 13.02
C TYR A 102 0.88 6.74 13.92
N GLU A 103 -0.12 7.35 13.30
CA GLU A 103 -1.13 8.15 13.97
C GLU A 103 -2.50 7.65 13.52
N SER A 104 -3.52 7.84 14.36
CA SER A 104 -4.88 7.40 14.05
C SER A 104 -5.90 8.49 14.34
N ARG A 105 -7.03 8.42 13.66
CA ARG A 105 -8.21 9.26 13.89
C ARG A 105 -9.46 8.45 13.60
N GLY A 106 -10.15 7.99 14.65
CA GLY A 106 -11.19 6.97 14.47
C GLY A 106 -10.64 5.76 13.69
N ASN A 107 -11.33 5.33 12.62
CA ASN A 107 -10.95 4.18 11.79
C ASN A 107 -9.79 4.47 10.79
N TRP A 108 -9.32 5.71 10.74
CA TRP A 108 -8.26 6.14 9.84
C TRP A 108 -6.89 5.99 10.52
N LEU A 109 -5.93 5.45 9.79
CA LEU A 109 -4.56 5.21 10.24
C LEU A 109 -3.57 5.79 9.23
N LEU A 110 -2.74 6.73 9.65
CA LEU A 110 -1.68 7.28 8.81
C LEU A 110 -0.35 6.64 9.19
N LEU A 111 0.29 5.97 8.24
CA LEU A 111 1.64 5.47 8.39
C LEU A 111 2.63 6.50 7.83
N ASN A 112 3.55 6.98 8.67
CA ASN A 112 4.65 7.83 8.26
C ASN A 112 5.96 7.04 8.34
N THR A 113 6.43 6.57 7.19
CA THR A 113 7.69 5.84 7.06
C THR A 113 8.85 6.83 7.06
N GLN A 114 9.80 6.61 7.97
CA GLN A 114 10.93 7.50 8.19
C GLN A 114 12.23 6.94 7.59
N LYS A 115 12.36 5.61 7.60
CA LYS A 115 13.54 4.91 7.11
C LYS A 115 13.13 3.70 6.29
N ILE A 116 13.82 3.50 5.16
CA ILE A 116 13.71 2.31 4.32
C ILE A 116 15.10 1.73 4.13
N LYS A 117 15.22 0.43 4.34
CA LYS A 117 16.39 -0.39 4.04
C LYS A 117 15.99 -1.37 2.94
N LYS A 118 16.67 -1.32 1.81
CA LYS A 118 16.52 -2.28 0.72
C LYS A 118 17.76 -3.14 0.66
N GLU A 119 17.58 -4.45 0.57
CA GLU A 119 18.64 -5.40 0.28
C GLU A 119 18.28 -6.21 -0.96
N GLU A 120 19.26 -6.47 -1.81
CA GLU A 120 19.09 -7.27 -3.00
C GLU A 120 20.26 -8.24 -3.18
N SER A 121 19.97 -9.51 -3.42
CA SER A 121 21.00 -10.55 -3.62
C SER A 121 20.59 -11.53 -4.70
N VAL A 122 21.57 -12.20 -5.29
CA VAL A 122 21.37 -13.25 -6.29
C VAL A 122 22.02 -14.54 -5.81
N TRP A 123 21.27 -15.64 -5.91
CA TRP A 123 21.66 -16.97 -5.46
C TRP A 123 21.60 -17.96 -6.62
N LYS A 124 22.51 -18.92 -6.64
CA LYS A 124 22.55 -20.02 -7.60
C LYS A 124 23.08 -21.27 -6.90
N ASP A 125 22.41 -22.40 -7.09
CA ASP A 125 22.79 -23.69 -6.48
C ASP A 125 23.04 -23.59 -4.95
N GLY A 126 22.20 -22.82 -4.25
CA GLY A 126 22.29 -22.60 -2.80
C GLY A 126 23.43 -21.67 -2.35
N LYS A 127 24.22 -21.12 -3.27
CA LYS A 127 25.29 -20.16 -2.98
C LYS A 127 24.91 -18.76 -3.43
N GLN A 128 25.24 -17.77 -2.60
CA GLN A 128 25.10 -16.37 -2.96
C GLN A 128 26.19 -15.99 -3.96
N ILE A 129 25.81 -15.57 -5.17
CA ILE A 129 26.74 -15.20 -6.25
C ILE A 129 26.89 -13.68 -6.40
N SER A 130 25.95 -12.90 -5.84
CA SER A 130 26.06 -11.45 -5.69
C SER A 130 25.74 -11.05 -4.25
N GLY A 131 26.66 -10.30 -3.63
CA GLY A 131 26.52 -9.76 -2.26
C GLY A 131 25.23 -8.94 -2.07
N PRO A 132 24.76 -8.74 -0.82
CA PRO A 132 23.57 -7.92 -0.61
C PRO A 132 23.90 -6.47 -0.97
N GLU A 133 23.27 -5.95 -2.01
CA GLU A 133 23.30 -4.51 -2.27
C GLU A 133 22.35 -3.84 -1.27
N ILE A 134 22.94 -3.25 -0.22
CA ILE A 134 22.19 -2.61 0.86
C ILE A 134 22.09 -1.11 0.58
N ASN A 135 20.87 -0.63 0.40
CA ASN A 135 20.56 0.78 0.20
C ASN A 135 19.69 1.28 1.35
N PHE A 136 20.12 2.37 1.99
CA PHE A 136 19.35 3.07 3.01
C PHE A 136 18.78 4.36 2.43
N LEU A 137 17.50 4.60 2.69
CA LEU A 137 16.81 5.81 2.27
C LEU A 137 16.08 6.39 3.49
N GLU A 138 16.49 7.58 3.90
CA GLU A 138 15.65 8.43 4.76
C GLU A 138 14.54 9.04 3.92
N THR A 139 13.31 8.98 4.41
CA THR A 139 12.12 9.41 3.65
C THR A 139 11.05 9.93 4.60
N SER A 140 10.03 10.56 4.03
CA SER A 140 8.80 10.98 4.73
C SER A 140 7.61 10.44 3.95
N HIS A 141 7.61 9.12 3.72
CA HIS A 141 6.57 8.47 2.95
C HIS A 141 5.35 8.25 3.83
N LYS A 142 4.32 9.05 3.57
CA LYS A 142 3.03 9.00 4.28
C LYS A 142 1.99 8.28 3.44
N LEU A 143 1.27 7.33 4.01
CA LEU A 143 0.14 6.70 3.33
C LEU A 143 -0.99 6.41 4.32
N LEU A 144 -2.20 6.81 3.94
CA LEU A 144 -3.42 6.61 4.71
C LEU A 144 -3.97 5.20 4.48
N TYR A 145 -4.41 4.60 5.59
CA TYR A 145 -5.03 3.29 5.68
C TYR A 145 -6.37 3.44 6.39
N HIS A 146 -7.29 2.53 6.05
CA HIS A 146 -8.53 2.36 6.79
C HIS A 146 -8.52 1.01 7.52
N TYR A 147 -8.87 1.03 8.81
CA TYR A 147 -9.04 -0.16 9.63
C TYR A 147 -10.50 -0.56 9.71
N ASP A 148 -10.79 -1.85 9.55
CA ASP A 148 -12.13 -2.40 9.83
C ASP A 148 -12.08 -3.26 11.09
N PRO A 149 -12.70 -2.80 12.19
CA PRO A 149 -12.71 -3.50 13.46
C PRO A 149 -13.46 -4.84 13.40
N SER A 150 -14.40 -5.01 12.47
CA SER A 150 -15.22 -6.22 12.36
C SER A 150 -14.40 -7.44 11.95
N ASN A 151 -13.33 -7.21 11.17
CA ASN A 151 -12.51 -8.26 10.59
C ASN A 151 -11.02 -8.13 10.95
N ASP A 152 -10.63 -7.16 11.77
CA ASP A 152 -9.23 -6.89 12.13
C ASP A 152 -8.35 -6.72 10.87
N THR A 153 -8.81 -5.87 9.93
CA THR A 153 -8.12 -5.66 8.64
C THR A 153 -7.71 -4.22 8.40
N LEU A 154 -6.53 -4.03 7.81
CA LEU A 154 -6.02 -2.74 7.36
C LEU A 154 -5.98 -2.72 5.84
N ILE A 155 -6.35 -1.61 5.22
CA ILE A 155 -6.25 -1.46 3.77
C ILE A 155 -5.74 -0.06 3.43
N PRO A 156 -4.68 0.07 2.62
CA PRO A 156 -4.21 1.38 2.16
C PRO A 156 -5.21 1.97 1.16
N MET A 157 -5.27 3.31 1.12
CA MET A 157 -6.17 4.01 0.20
C MET A 157 -5.79 3.81 -1.28
N ILE A 158 -4.52 3.54 -1.55
CA ILE A 158 -4.03 3.11 -2.86
C ILE A 158 -3.27 1.79 -2.72
N TYR A 159 -3.16 1.04 -3.81
CA TYR A 159 -2.29 -0.11 -3.83
C TYR A 159 -0.83 0.32 -3.65
N GLU A 160 -0.19 -0.25 -2.65
CA GLU A 160 1.22 -0.04 -2.37
C GLU A 160 1.81 -1.37 -1.94
N SER A 161 2.87 -1.82 -2.61
CA SER A 161 3.61 -3.04 -2.24
C SER A 161 5.10 -2.80 -2.36
N GLY A 162 5.86 -3.22 -1.34
CA GLY A 162 7.30 -2.95 -1.26
C GLY A 162 7.66 -1.47 -1.44
N TYR A 163 6.86 -0.54 -0.91
CA TYR A 163 7.00 0.91 -1.06
C TYR A 163 6.85 1.43 -2.50
N ARG A 164 6.25 0.62 -3.38
CA ARG A 164 5.87 1.02 -4.74
C ARG A 164 4.37 1.22 -4.80
N GLU A 165 3.97 2.47 -4.99
CA GLU A 165 2.59 2.85 -5.15
C GLU A 165 2.08 2.63 -6.56
N LYS A 166 0.79 2.37 -6.69
CA LYS A 166 0.07 2.38 -7.95
C LYS A 166 -1.12 3.34 -7.85
N PRO A 167 -1.48 3.99 -8.96
CA PRO A 167 -2.54 4.98 -8.98
C PRO A 167 -3.93 4.31 -9.07
N PHE A 168 -4.23 3.35 -8.18
CA PHE A 168 -5.55 2.73 -8.04
C PHE A 168 -5.71 2.20 -6.61
N GLY A 169 -6.95 2.00 -6.15
CA GLY A 169 -7.23 1.46 -4.83
C GLY A 169 -8.56 1.96 -4.26
N VAL A 170 -8.74 1.83 -2.94
CA VAL A 170 -10.00 2.19 -2.26
C VAL A 170 -10.42 3.64 -2.53
N VAL A 171 -9.44 4.54 -2.71
CA VAL A 171 -9.65 5.96 -3.01
C VAL A 171 -10.51 6.21 -4.26
N GLU A 172 -10.53 5.29 -5.23
CA GLU A 172 -11.35 5.42 -6.44
C GLU A 172 -12.85 5.29 -6.15
N GLY A 173 -13.22 4.66 -5.03
CA GLY A 173 -14.60 4.57 -4.55
C GLY A 173 -14.97 5.65 -3.54
N THR A 174 -14.15 6.69 -3.37
CA THR A 174 -14.37 7.74 -2.39
C THR A 174 -14.71 9.06 -3.08
N ASN A 175 -15.94 9.53 -2.91
CA ASN A 175 -16.39 10.82 -3.45
C ASN A 175 -16.07 11.99 -2.50
N ILE A 176 -16.25 11.75 -1.19
CA ILE A 176 -16.00 12.73 -0.14
C ILE A 176 -14.83 12.20 0.70
N PRO A 177 -13.73 12.96 0.85
CA PRO A 177 -12.59 12.53 1.66
C PRO A 177 -13.03 12.06 3.04
N TYR A 178 -12.48 10.92 3.46
CA TYR A 178 -12.72 10.30 4.78
C TYR A 178 -14.13 9.78 5.07
N ALA A 179 -15.11 10.03 4.20
CA ALA A 179 -16.47 9.55 4.41
C ALA A 179 -16.55 8.03 4.21
N GLU A 180 -17.05 7.31 5.22
CA GLU A 180 -17.31 5.87 5.14
C GLU A 180 -18.70 5.56 4.54
N ASP A 181 -19.02 6.16 3.40
CA ASP A 181 -20.29 5.99 2.69
C ASP A 181 -20.44 4.61 2.03
N GLU A 182 -21.58 4.36 1.38
CA GLU A 182 -21.84 3.07 0.73
C GLU A 182 -20.83 2.74 -0.37
N LEU A 183 -20.40 3.74 -1.16
CA LEU A 183 -19.44 3.56 -2.25
C LEU A 183 -18.05 3.18 -1.70
N PHE A 184 -17.62 3.88 -0.65
CA PHE A 184 -16.40 3.55 0.07
C PHE A 184 -16.44 2.12 0.59
N ARG A 185 -17.53 1.72 1.25
CA ARG A 185 -17.69 0.36 1.80
C ARG A 185 -17.64 -0.71 0.71
N ILE A 186 -18.27 -0.45 -0.44
CA ILE A 186 -18.22 -1.35 -1.61
C ILE A 186 -16.78 -1.46 -2.13
N ALA A 187 -16.11 -0.33 -2.36
CA ALA A 187 -14.73 -0.31 -2.88
C ALA A 187 -13.77 -1.00 -1.92
N ARG A 188 -13.85 -0.68 -0.63
CA ARG A 188 -13.06 -1.31 0.43
C ARG A 188 -13.25 -2.84 0.42
N ARG A 189 -14.50 -3.31 0.38
CA ARG A 189 -14.82 -4.74 0.32
C ARG A 189 -14.22 -5.39 -0.93
N ASN A 190 -14.36 -4.78 -2.09
CA ASN A 190 -13.86 -5.33 -3.34
C ASN A 190 -12.33 -5.43 -3.34
N TYR A 191 -11.64 -4.36 -2.92
CA TYR A 191 -10.18 -4.36 -2.83
C TYR A 191 -9.63 -5.30 -1.76
N SER A 192 -10.37 -5.52 -0.67
CA SER A 192 -9.97 -6.50 0.37
C SER A 192 -10.00 -7.96 -0.11
N LYS A 193 -10.79 -8.27 -1.14
CA LYS A 193 -10.98 -9.62 -1.67
C LYS A 193 -10.22 -9.88 -2.98
N LYS A 194 -9.46 -8.91 -3.48
CA LYS A 194 -8.75 -9.04 -4.75
C LYS A 194 -7.59 -10.04 -4.62
N GLU A 195 -7.72 -11.19 -5.27
CA GLU A 195 -6.83 -12.34 -5.06
C GLU A 195 -5.39 -12.10 -5.56
N TYR A 196 -5.21 -11.62 -6.79
CA TYR A 196 -3.89 -11.45 -7.41
C TYR A 196 -3.17 -10.14 -7.08
N GLN A 197 -3.85 -9.26 -6.34
CA GLN A 197 -3.34 -7.97 -5.90
C GLN A 197 -3.90 -7.72 -4.51
N GLY A 198 -3.45 -8.47 -3.52
CA GLY A 198 -3.94 -8.34 -2.14
C GLY A 198 -3.69 -6.92 -1.62
N HIS A 199 -4.74 -6.10 -1.50
CA HIS A 199 -4.63 -4.75 -0.95
C HIS A 199 -4.63 -4.77 0.58
N ALA A 200 -5.45 -5.65 1.16
CA ALA A 200 -5.67 -5.70 2.59
C ALA A 200 -4.60 -6.52 3.33
N TYR A 201 -4.24 -6.03 4.50
CA TYR A 201 -3.50 -6.75 5.53
C TYR A 201 -4.48 -7.31 6.55
N PHE A 202 -4.31 -8.58 6.89
CA PHE A 202 -5.11 -9.29 7.86
C PHE A 202 -4.28 -9.55 9.10
N LYS A 203 -4.85 -9.30 10.28
CA LYS A 203 -4.18 -9.60 11.54
C LYS A 203 -3.83 -11.08 11.63
N VAL A 204 -2.56 -11.35 11.92
CA VAL A 204 -2.07 -12.70 12.20
C VAL A 204 -2.51 -13.05 13.62
N ARG A 205 -3.22 -14.17 13.76
CA ARG A 205 -3.67 -14.69 15.05
C ARG A 205 -2.55 -15.44 15.76
#